data_AF-A0AAV3UD69-F1
#
_entry.id   AF-A0AAV3UD69-F1
#
_cell.length_a   1.000
_cell.length_b   1.000
_cell.length_c   1.000
_cell.angle_alpha   90.00
_cell.angle_beta   90.00
_cell.angle_gamma   90.00
#
_symmetry.space_group_name_H-M   'P 1'
#
loop_
_entity.id
_entity.type
_entity.pdbx_description
1 polymer ?
#
loop_
_entity_poly.entity_id
_entity_poly.type
_entity_poly.pdbx_seq_one_letter_code
_entity_poly.pdbx_strand_id
1 'polypeptide(L)'
;MVLAVLLFLTPLFLGVWAGLLSQPVVGIFVLASVVPAFLLAMFIRHTDSFQTVPKTPLAIMFSLGLVLTIFARLVETALQPAFQLVPLVGTVLFYYLIVAAAEETSKWLAVRIYSFRTTYLNTAIDGAVFGAFAGLGFATVKISSTS
;
A
#
# COMPACT_ATOMS: atom_id res chain seq x y z
N MET A 1 -11.52 19.75 -9.04
CA MET A 1 -10.54 18.68 -9.34
C MET A 1 -9.09 19.16 -9.19
N VAL A 2 -8.70 20.28 -9.81
CA VAL A 2 -7.35 20.88 -9.70
C VAL A 2 -6.91 21.16 -8.26
N LEU A 3 -7.82 21.69 -7.43
CA LEU A 3 -7.53 22.01 -6.03
C LEU A 3 -7.22 20.78 -5.17
N ALA A 4 -7.93 19.67 -5.38
CA ALA A 4 -7.71 18.42 -4.64
C ALA A 4 -6.37 17.76 -5.03
N VAL A 5 -6.00 17.86 -6.32
CA VAL A 5 -4.71 17.38 -6.83
C VAL A 5 -3.57 18.21 -6.25
N LEU A 6 -3.71 19.54 -6.18
CA LEU A 6 -2.72 20.42 -5.58
C LEU A 6 -2.54 20.13 -4.09
N LEU A 7 -3.62 19.95 -3.34
CA LEU A 7 -3.58 19.62 -1.91
C LEU A 7 -2.93 18.27 -1.61
N PHE A 8 -3.00 17.31 -2.54
CA PHE A 8 -2.38 16.00 -2.38
C PHE A 8 -0.90 16.00 -2.78
N LEU A 9 -0.56 16.71 -3.86
CA LEU A 9 0.81 16.75 -4.39
C LEU A 9 1.75 17.67 -3.61
N THR A 10 1.24 18.76 -3.01
CA THR A 10 2.07 19.70 -2.25
C THR A 10 2.72 19.09 -1.00
N PRO A 11 2.04 18.32 -0.14
CA PRO A 11 2.68 17.65 1.00
C PRO A 11 3.65 16.55 0.57
N LEU A 12 3.33 15.81 -0.50
CA LEU A 12 4.24 14.82 -1.08
C LEU A 12 5.53 15.49 -1.56
N PHE A 13 5.42 16.57 -2.33
CA PHE A 13 6.57 17.31 -2.82
C PHE A 13 7.38 17.91 -1.66
N LEU A 14 6.74 18.60 -0.72
CA LEU A 14 7.41 19.19 0.44
C LEU A 14 8.10 18.13 1.32
N GLY A 15 7.47 16.98 1.55
CA GLY A 15 8.04 15.89 2.33
C GLY A 15 9.27 15.27 1.65
N VAL A 16 9.22 15.06 0.34
CA VAL A 16 10.35 14.54 -0.44
C VAL A 16 11.51 15.56 -0.48
N TRP A 17 11.22 16.84 -0.71
CA TRP A 17 12.24 17.90 -0.73
C TRP A 17 12.88 18.13 0.62
N ALA A 18 12.09 18.17 1.70
CA ALA A 18 12.61 18.28 3.05
C ALA A 18 13.47 17.06 3.41
N GLY A 19 13.07 15.86 2.99
CA GLY A 19 13.86 14.63 3.15
C GLY A 19 15.19 14.65 2.40
N LEU A 20 15.22 15.13 1.15
CA LEU A 20 16.43 15.28 0.34
C LEU A 20 17.45 16.25 0.95
N LEU A 21 17.00 17.36 1.52
CA LEU A 21 17.87 18.38 2.11
C LEU A 21 18.38 18.00 3.50
N SER A 22 17.57 17.28 4.28
CA SER A 22 17.93 16.86 5.65
C SER A 22 18.69 15.53 5.69
N GLN A 23 18.30 14.58 4.86
CA GLN A 23 18.85 13.22 4.80
C GLN A 23 18.96 12.76 3.34
N PRO A 24 20.02 13.18 2.61
CA PRO A 24 20.12 12.95 1.17
C PRO A 24 20.03 11.47 0.78
N VAL A 25 20.51 10.57 1.64
CA VAL A 25 20.40 9.11 1.46
C VAL A 25 18.93 8.66 1.40
N VAL A 26 18.09 9.13 2.34
CA VAL A 26 16.65 8.81 2.35
C VAL A 26 15.97 9.41 1.13
N GLY A 27 16.32 10.64 0.76
CA GLY A 27 15.84 11.30 -0.45
C GLY A 27 16.10 10.49 -1.73
N ILE A 28 17.31 9.93 -1.87
CA ILE A 28 17.68 9.07 -3.00
C ILE A 28 16.84 7.79 -3.03
N PHE A 29 16.63 7.12 -1.90
CA PHE A 29 15.79 5.91 -1.85
C PHE A 29 14.33 6.19 -2.19
N VAL A 30 13.81 7.34 -1.76
CA VAL A 30 12.47 7.79 -2.11
C VAL A 30 12.36 8.03 -3.62
N LEU A 31 13.31 8.76 -4.23
CA LEU A 31 13.32 8.96 -5.68
C LEU A 31 13.48 7.65 -6.45
N ALA A 32 14.35 6.76 -5.99
CA ALA A 32 14.56 5.43 -6.57
C ALA A 32 13.30 4.56 -6.54
N SER A 33 12.36 4.84 -5.64
CA SER A 33 11.08 4.13 -5.53
C SER A 33 9.96 4.82 -6.33
N VAL A 34 9.87 6.15 -6.24
CA VAL A 34 8.80 6.95 -6.86
C VAL A 34 8.98 7.06 -8.37
N VAL A 35 10.22 7.24 -8.86
CA VAL A 35 10.48 7.44 -10.30
C VAL A 35 10.07 6.22 -11.12
N PRO A 36 10.46 4.97 -10.79
CA PRO A 36 10.03 3.80 -11.56
C PRO A 36 8.52 3.59 -11.50
N ALA A 37 7.91 3.79 -10.32
CA ALA A 37 6.46 3.67 -10.16
C ALA A 37 5.69 4.69 -11.02
N PHE A 38 6.18 5.93 -11.07
CA PHE A 38 5.58 7.01 -11.87
C PHE A 38 5.78 6.79 -13.37
N LEU A 39 6.97 6.38 -13.80
CA LEU A 39 7.25 6.04 -15.21
C LEU A 39 6.37 4.89 -15.68
N LEU A 40 6.22 3.84 -14.86
CA LEU A 40 5.34 2.73 -15.16
C LEU A 40 3.88 3.19 -15.28
N ALA A 41 3.40 4.03 -14.33
CA ALA A 41 2.05 4.59 -14.38
C ALA A 41 1.81 5.47 -15.62
N MET A 42 2.78 6.29 -16.03
CA MET A 42 2.69 7.10 -17.26
C MET A 42 2.73 6.26 -18.52
N PHE A 43 3.61 5.25 -18.57
CA PHE A 43 3.70 4.32 -19.69
C PHE A 43 2.36 3.60 -19.89
N ILE A 44 1.78 3.10 -18.80
CA ILE A 44 0.48 2.43 -18.78
C ILE A 44 -0.64 3.39 -19.20
N ARG A 45 -0.63 4.65 -18.73
CA ARG A 45 -1.63 5.65 -19.12
C ARG A 45 -1.70 5.90 -20.61
N HIS A 46 -0.58 5.77 -21.31
CA HIS A 46 -0.54 5.95 -22.75
C HIS A 46 -0.99 4.71 -23.52
N THR A 47 -0.92 3.53 -22.92
CA THR A 47 -1.29 2.26 -23.57
C THR A 47 -2.69 1.76 -23.22
N ASP A 48 -3.22 2.07 -22.03
CA ASP A 48 -4.55 1.63 -21.60
C ASP A 48 -5.48 2.82 -21.30
N SER A 49 -6.67 2.75 -21.92
CA SER A 49 -7.77 3.66 -21.60
C SER A 49 -8.31 3.28 -20.22
N PHE A 50 -8.06 4.08 -19.18
CA PHE A 50 -8.56 3.93 -17.79
C PHE A 50 -10.10 3.97 -17.66
N GLN A 51 -10.86 3.23 -18.47
CA GLN A 51 -12.32 3.32 -18.54
C GLN A 51 -13.06 2.18 -17.81
N THR A 52 -12.38 1.18 -17.23
CA THR A 52 -13.02 -0.13 -17.04
C THR A 52 -13.35 -0.55 -15.60
N VAL A 53 -12.88 0.14 -14.54
CA VAL A 53 -13.13 -0.32 -13.15
C VAL A 53 -14.21 0.54 -12.45
N PRO A 54 -15.42 -0.02 -12.20
CA PRO A 54 -16.46 0.72 -11.50
C PRO A 54 -16.09 0.99 -10.04
N LYS A 55 -16.69 2.03 -9.46
CA LYS A 55 -16.41 2.50 -8.08
C LYS A 55 -16.70 1.44 -7.01
N THR A 56 -17.67 0.57 -7.25
CA THR A 56 -18.12 -0.45 -6.29
C THR A 56 -17.04 -1.50 -5.99
N PRO A 57 -16.41 -2.15 -7.00
CA PRO A 57 -15.22 -2.97 -6.80
C PRO A 57 -14.11 -2.34 -5.95
N LEU A 58 -13.83 -1.05 -6.17
CA LEU A 58 -12.78 -0.34 -5.43
C LEU A 58 -13.15 -0.17 -3.95
N ALA A 59 -14.40 0.17 -3.66
CA ALA A 59 -14.91 0.28 -2.30
C ALA A 59 -14.91 -1.08 -1.57
N ILE A 60 -15.18 -2.17 -2.28
CA ILE A 60 -15.12 -3.52 -1.73
C ILE A 60 -13.66 -3.89 -1.42
N MET A 61 -12.71 -3.61 -2.32
CA MET A 61 -11.29 -3.86 -2.04
C MET A 61 -10.78 -3.07 -0.84
N PHE A 62 -11.14 -1.80 -0.74
CA PHE A 62 -10.84 -0.99 0.43
C PHE A 62 -11.41 -1.60 1.71
N SER A 63 -12.68 -1.99 1.70
CA SER A 63 -13.35 -2.64 2.85
C SER A 63 -12.70 -3.97 3.23
N LEU A 64 -12.29 -4.75 2.23
CA LEU A 64 -11.61 -6.02 2.44
C LEU A 64 -10.23 -5.79 3.07
N GLY A 65 -9.51 -4.76 2.64
CA GLY A 65 -8.27 -4.29 3.28
C GLY A 65 -8.48 -3.94 4.76
N LEU A 66 -9.53 -3.17 5.10
CA LEU A 66 -9.86 -2.84 6.50
C LEU A 66 -10.04 -4.09 7.35
N VAL A 67 -10.81 -5.07 6.86
CA VAL A 67 -11.10 -6.31 7.56
C VAL A 67 -9.81 -7.13 7.74
N LEU A 68 -8.99 -7.24 6.70
CA LEU A 68 -7.74 -8.00 6.75
C LEU A 68 -6.69 -7.38 7.68
N THR A 69 -6.69 -6.05 7.87
CA THR A 69 -5.84 -5.42 8.89
C THR A 69 -6.16 -5.89 10.29
N ILE A 70 -7.44 -6.09 10.62
CA ILE A 70 -7.84 -6.55 11.95
C ILE A 70 -7.24 -7.94 12.20
N PHE A 71 -7.33 -8.84 11.23
CA PHE A 71 -6.73 -10.17 11.32
C PHE A 71 -5.19 -10.11 11.40
N ALA A 72 -4.56 -9.31 10.54
CA ALA A 72 -3.12 -9.12 10.57
C ALA A 72 -2.64 -8.60 11.93
N ARG A 73 -3.37 -7.65 12.52
CA ARG A 73 -3.04 -7.07 13.82
C ARG A 73 -3.10 -8.08 14.95
N LEU A 74 -4.07 -8.99 14.94
CA LEU A 74 -4.16 -10.08 15.92
C LEU A 74 -2.92 -10.99 15.83
N VAL A 75 -2.52 -11.36 14.63
CA VAL A 75 -1.32 -12.18 14.38
C VAL A 75 -0.04 -11.45 14.81
N GLU A 76 0.11 -10.19 14.42
CA GLU A 76 1.23 -9.33 14.83
C GLU A 76 1.34 -9.28 16.36
N THR A 77 0.23 -9.01 17.05
CA THR A 77 0.20 -8.87 18.51
C THR A 77 0.52 -10.18 19.23
N ALA A 78 0.03 -11.31 18.71
CA ALA A 78 0.32 -12.63 19.27
C ALA A 78 1.79 -13.05 19.10
N LEU A 79 2.42 -12.67 17.98
CA LEU A 79 3.79 -13.06 17.66
C LEU A 79 4.83 -12.07 18.21
N GLN A 80 4.48 -10.81 18.41
CA GLN A 80 5.40 -9.76 18.86
C GLN A 80 6.25 -10.13 20.10
N PRO A 81 5.71 -10.77 21.17
CA PRO A 81 6.50 -11.13 22.34
C PRO A 81 7.66 -12.08 22.03
N ALA A 82 7.48 -13.01 21.09
CA ALA A 82 8.51 -13.98 20.72
C ALA A 82 9.71 -13.31 20.04
N PHE A 83 9.48 -12.24 19.28
CA PHE A 83 10.54 -11.49 18.61
C PHE A 83 11.19 -10.43 19.50
N GLN A 84 10.54 -10.00 20.58
CA GLN A 84 11.13 -9.07 21.55
C GLN A 84 12.24 -9.69 22.42
N LEU A 85 12.37 -11.02 22.43
CA LEU A 85 13.44 -11.73 23.14
C LEU A 85 14.84 -11.40 22.60
N VAL A 86 14.94 -10.96 21.35
CA VAL A 86 16.20 -10.52 20.72
C VAL A 86 16.00 -9.09 20.23
N PRO A 87 16.52 -8.06 20.92
CA PRO A 87 16.03 -6.68 20.75
C PRO A 87 16.13 -6.16 19.31
N LEU A 88 17.36 -5.93 18.82
CA LEU A 88 17.56 -5.29 17.52
C LEU A 88 17.22 -6.23 16.37
N VAL A 89 17.74 -7.45 16.40
CA VAL A 89 17.56 -8.44 15.33
C VAL A 89 16.12 -8.94 15.28
N GLY A 90 15.51 -9.23 16.42
CA GLY A 90 14.13 -9.68 16.50
C GLY A 90 13.14 -8.58 16.08
N THR A 91 13.40 -7.31 16.39
CA THR A 91 12.59 -6.20 15.86
C THR A 91 12.64 -6.14 14.33
N VAL A 92 13.83 -6.22 13.73
CA VAL A 92 13.99 -6.22 12.27
C VAL A 92 13.28 -7.41 11.64
N LEU A 93 13.48 -8.61 12.19
CA LEU A 93 12.85 -9.83 11.71
C LEU A 93 11.33 -9.79 11.85
N PHE A 94 10.80 -9.22 12.93
CA PHE A 94 9.36 -9.07 13.14
C PHE A 94 8.73 -8.18 12.06
N TYR A 95 9.31 -7.01 11.81
CA TYR A 95 8.78 -6.11 10.78
C TYR A 95 8.89 -6.71 9.37
N TYR A 96 9.98 -7.41 9.08
CA TYR A 96 10.18 -7.98 7.75
C TYR A 96 9.36 -9.27 7.50
N LEU A 97 9.35 -10.20 8.46
CA LEU A 97 8.73 -11.51 8.28
C LEU A 97 7.25 -11.54 8.67
N ILE A 98 6.84 -10.72 9.63
CA ILE A 98 5.46 -10.75 10.13
C ILE A 98 4.67 -9.57 9.57
N VAL A 99 5.12 -8.34 9.82
CA VAL A 99 4.35 -7.14 9.44
C VAL A 99 4.28 -6.99 7.92
N ALA A 100 5.42 -7.06 7.22
CA ALA A 100 5.44 -6.91 5.77
C ALA A 100 4.76 -8.10 5.06
N ALA A 101 4.95 -9.33 5.56
CA ALA A 101 4.28 -10.50 5.00
C ALA A 101 2.75 -10.42 5.20
N ALA A 102 2.28 -9.96 6.35
CA ALA A 102 0.85 -9.79 6.61
C ALA A 102 0.24 -8.71 5.70
N GLU A 103 0.93 -7.60 5.50
CA GLU A 103 0.50 -6.55 4.58
C GLU A 103 0.40 -7.07 3.14
N GLU A 104 1.43 -7.77 2.64
CA GLU A 104 1.43 -8.29 1.26
C GLU A 104 0.41 -9.42 1.07
N THR A 105 0.30 -10.33 2.04
CA THR A 105 -0.71 -11.40 2.02
C THR A 105 -2.12 -10.84 2.04
N SER A 106 -2.35 -9.74 2.76
CA SER A 106 -3.67 -9.08 2.78
C SER A 106 -4.05 -8.53 1.42
N LYS A 107 -3.12 -7.86 0.71
CA LYS A 107 -3.36 -7.33 -0.63
C LYS A 107 -3.62 -8.46 -1.61
N TRP A 108 -2.80 -9.51 -1.57
CA TRP A 108 -2.99 -10.69 -2.41
C TRP A 108 -4.33 -11.37 -2.14
N LEU A 109 -4.68 -11.59 -0.87
CA LEU A 109 -5.92 -12.25 -0.47
C LEU A 109 -7.15 -11.42 -0.84
N ALA A 110 -7.07 -10.10 -0.74
CA ALA A 110 -8.14 -9.22 -1.16
C ALA A 110 -8.42 -9.36 -2.67
N VAL A 111 -7.37 -9.31 -3.49
CA VAL A 111 -7.44 -9.57 -4.94
C VAL A 111 -7.96 -10.98 -5.22
N ARG A 112 -7.49 -11.99 -4.46
CA ARG A 112 -7.90 -13.39 -4.63
C ARG A 112 -9.37 -13.65 -4.33
N ILE A 113 -9.91 -13.06 -3.27
CA ILE A 113 -11.30 -13.28 -2.84
C ILE A 113 -12.28 -12.59 -3.79
N TYR A 114 -11.99 -11.34 -4.18
CA TYR A 114 -12.96 -10.53 -4.92
C TYR A 114 -12.64 -10.46 -6.42
N SER A 115 -11.44 -10.03 -6.82
CA SER A 115 -11.14 -9.76 -8.24
C SER A 115 -11.11 -11.00 -9.12
N PHE A 116 -10.57 -12.13 -8.64
CA PHE A 116 -10.53 -13.37 -9.41
C PHE A 116 -11.91 -13.95 -9.75
N ARG A 117 -12.97 -13.48 -9.07
CA ARG A 117 -14.35 -13.91 -9.31
C ARG A 117 -15.14 -12.92 -10.17
N THR A 118 -14.50 -11.86 -10.64
CA THR A 118 -15.14 -10.80 -11.42
C THR A 118 -14.45 -10.62 -12.76
N THR A 119 -15.21 -10.22 -13.78
CA THR A 119 -14.70 -9.84 -15.11
C THR A 119 -13.92 -8.52 -15.11
N TYR A 120 -13.66 -7.92 -13.94
CA TYR A 120 -12.92 -6.66 -13.82
C TYR A 120 -11.40 -6.85 -13.71
N LEU A 121 -10.91 -8.09 -13.59
CA LEU A 121 -9.48 -8.41 -13.57
C LEU A 121 -9.04 -8.96 -14.94
N ASN A 122 -8.88 -8.06 -15.92
CA ASN A 122 -8.51 -8.46 -17.28
C ASN A 122 -7.04 -8.21 -17.59
N THR A 123 -6.40 -7.28 -16.86
CA THR A 123 -5.01 -6.91 -17.05
C THR A 123 -4.23 -6.96 -15.73
N ALA A 124 -2.90 -7.04 -15.83
CA ALA A 124 -2.02 -6.89 -14.66
C ALA A 124 -2.22 -5.52 -13.96
N ILE A 125 -2.65 -4.51 -14.71
CA ILE A 125 -2.90 -3.15 -14.23
C ILE A 125 -4.15 -3.12 -13.34
N ASP A 126 -5.23 -3.80 -13.73
CA ASP A 126 -6.43 -3.93 -12.90
C ASP A 126 -6.10 -4.58 -11.55
N GLY A 127 -5.24 -5.60 -11.57
CA GLY A 127 -4.72 -6.25 -10.37
C GLY A 127 -3.93 -5.30 -9.48
N ALA A 128 -3.05 -4.48 -10.06
CA ALA A 128 -2.30 -3.46 -9.33
C ALA A 128 -3.21 -2.38 -8.71
N VAL A 129 -4.24 -1.93 -9.43
CA VAL A 129 -5.22 -0.96 -8.92
C VAL A 129 -6.01 -1.55 -7.74
N PHE A 130 -6.51 -2.78 -7.86
CA PHE A 130 -7.21 -3.44 -6.76
C PHE A 130 -6.30 -3.67 -5.54
N GLY A 131 -5.06 -4.10 -5.76
CA GLY A 131 -4.06 -4.24 -4.70
C GLY A 131 -3.75 -2.92 -4.00
N ALA A 132 -3.68 -1.80 -4.74
CA ALA A 132 -3.48 -0.48 -4.17
C ALA A 132 -4.67 -0.05 -3.28
N PHE A 133 -5.92 -0.27 -3.72
CA PHE A 133 -7.10 0.03 -2.90
C PHE A 133 -7.21 -0.86 -1.67
N ALA A 134 -6.87 -2.15 -1.77
CA ALA A 134 -6.78 -3.04 -0.62
C ALA A 134 -5.69 -2.57 0.37
N GLY A 135 -4.52 -2.15 -0.13
CA GLY A 135 -3.45 -1.58 0.69
C GLY A 135 -3.84 -0.28 1.40
N LEU A 136 -4.55 0.62 0.71
CA LEU A 136 -5.08 1.86 1.30
C LEU A 136 -6.06 1.57 2.44
N GLY A 137 -6.99 0.63 2.23
CA GLY A 137 -7.87 0.13 3.29
C GLY A 137 -7.07 -0.43 4.45
N PHE A 138 -6.05 -1.25 4.16
CA PHE A 138 -5.24 -1.88 5.17
C PHE A 138 -4.52 -0.84 6.07
N ALA A 139 -3.90 0.16 5.45
CA ALA A 139 -3.17 1.22 6.14
C ALA A 139 -4.10 2.13 7.00
N THR A 140 -5.35 2.30 6.60
CA THR A 140 -6.30 3.20 7.28
C THR A 140 -6.54 2.78 8.74
N VAL A 141 -6.80 1.50 8.99
CA VAL A 141 -7.00 0.98 10.37
C VAL A 141 -5.71 1.07 11.18
N LYS A 142 -4.57 0.83 10.53
CA LYS A 142 -3.26 0.86 11.18
C LYS A 142 -2.91 2.27 11.67
N ILE A 143 -3.34 3.32 10.97
CA ILE A 143 -3.17 4.73 11.38
C ILE A 143 -4.09 5.08 12.55
N SER A 144 -5.36 4.65 12.53
CA SER A 144 -6.33 5.00 13.58
C SER A 144 -6.09 4.35 14.94
N SER A 145 -5.27 3.29 15.03
CA SER A 145 -4.95 2.60 16.29
C SER A 145 -3.65 3.09 16.94
N THR A 146 -2.99 4.09 16.37
CA THR A 146 -1.75 4.69 16.89
C THR A 146 -1.97 5.96 17.70
N SER A 147 -3.24 6.29 18.01
CA SER A 147 -3.64 7.37 18.93
C SER A 147 -3.80 6.87 20.36
#